data_AF-A0A8T6NFF1-F1
#
_entry.id   AF-A0A8T6NFF1-F1
#
_cell.length_a   1.000
_cell.length_b   1.000
_cell.length_c   1.000
_cell.angle_alpha   90.00
_cell.angle_beta   90.00
_cell.angle_gamma   90.00
#
_symmetry.space_group_name_H-M   'P 1'
#
loop_
_entity.id
_entity.type
_entity.pdbx_description
1 polymer ?
#
loop_
_entity_poly.entity_id
_entity_poly.type
_entity_poly.pdbx_seq_one_letter_code
_entity_poly.pdbx_strand_id
1 'polypeptide(L)'
;MGRTRSALGRRIDALAHWLLRWRVIAAPAKWIANSRMAWSFISRTDRIRRNRLRERVISSGPEMMPKHISMIMDGNRRFAWNHSLQTEAGHSAGKQKLKEVMRWVLDLEIPYLTVYA
;
A
#
# COMPACT_ATOMS: atom_id res chain seq x y z
N MET A 1 -13.37 -34.91 -20.87
CA MET A 1 -14.65 -35.03 -20.12
C MET A 1 -15.07 -33.65 -19.62
N GLY A 2 -15.90 -32.94 -20.40
CA GLY A 2 -16.41 -31.62 -20.00
C GLY A 2 -17.56 -31.77 -19.01
N ARG A 3 -17.38 -31.25 -17.79
CA ARG A 3 -18.46 -31.21 -16.77
C ARG A 3 -19.61 -30.36 -17.31
N THR A 4 -20.74 -30.99 -17.62
CA THR A 4 -22.01 -30.34 -17.94
C THR A 4 -22.41 -29.45 -16.77
N ARG A 5 -22.17 -28.13 -16.89
CA ARG A 5 -22.58 -27.16 -15.87
C ARG A 5 -24.10 -27.18 -15.76
N SER A 6 -24.63 -27.44 -14.55
CA SER A 6 -26.06 -27.50 -14.29
C SER A 6 -26.74 -26.17 -14.65
N ALA A 7 -28.04 -26.22 -15.01
CA ALA A 7 -28.83 -25.03 -15.31
C ALA A 7 -28.80 -24.01 -14.15
N LEU A 8 -28.62 -24.48 -12.92
CA LEU A 8 -28.45 -23.67 -11.73
C LEU A 8 -27.15 -22.84 -11.77
N GLY A 9 -26.03 -23.47 -12.17
CA GLY A 9 -24.72 -22.80 -12.26
C GLY A 9 -24.70 -21.66 -13.28
N ARG A 10 -25.40 -21.81 -14.42
CA ARG A 10 -25.54 -20.74 -15.41
C ARG A 10 -26.32 -19.54 -14.89
N ARG A 11 -27.34 -19.78 -14.06
CA ARG A 11 -28.14 -18.70 -13.43
C ARG A 11 -27.34 -17.94 -12.39
N ILE A 12 -26.52 -18.62 -11.61
CA ILE A 12 -25.63 -18.01 -10.62
C ILE A 12 -24.57 -17.14 -11.31
N ASP A 13 -23.93 -17.65 -12.38
CA ASP A 13 -22.94 -16.89 -13.16
C ASP A 13 -23.55 -15.64 -13.81
N ALA A 14 -24.78 -15.75 -14.35
CA ALA A 14 -25.49 -14.62 -14.93
C ALA A 14 -25.84 -13.54 -13.88
N LEU A 15 -26.23 -13.97 -12.67
CA LEU A 15 -26.54 -13.07 -11.55
C LEU A 15 -25.27 -12.40 -11.02
N ALA A 16 -24.15 -13.13 -10.95
CA ALA A 16 -22.84 -12.58 -10.60
C ALA A 16 -22.35 -11.55 -11.64
N HIS A 17 -22.46 -11.85 -12.93
CA HIS A 17 -22.13 -10.90 -14.00
C HIS A 17 -23.03 -9.65 -13.97
N TRP A 18 -24.32 -9.83 -13.69
CA TRP A 18 -25.25 -8.71 -13.54
C TRP A 18 -24.90 -7.83 -12.34
N LEU A 19 -24.61 -8.41 -11.18
CA LEU A 19 -24.20 -7.67 -9.97
C LEU A 19 -22.87 -6.92 -10.15
N LEU A 20 -21.90 -7.51 -10.86
CA LEU A 20 -20.62 -6.87 -11.18
C LEU A 20 -20.79 -5.75 -12.21
N ARG A 21 -21.60 -5.97 -13.25
CA ARG A 21 -21.89 -5.00 -14.33
C ARG A 21 -22.55 -3.72 -13.80
N TRP A 22 -23.39 -3.81 -12.76
CA TRP A 22 -24.09 -2.66 -12.18
C TRP A 22 -23.41 -2.04 -10.95
N ARG A 23 -22.21 -2.51 -10.57
CA ARG A 23 -21.45 -2.01 -9.39
C ARG A 23 -22.25 -2.01 -8.07
N VAL A 24 -23.35 -2.76 -7.98
CA VAL A 24 -24.27 -2.78 -6.82
C VAL A 24 -23.55 -3.22 -5.55
N ILE A 25 -22.56 -4.12 -5.68
CA ILE A 25 -21.69 -4.55 -4.57
C ILE A 25 -20.52 -3.58 -4.37
N ALA A 26 -20.00 -2.99 -5.45
CA ALA A 26 -18.77 -2.18 -5.40
C ALA A 26 -18.97 -0.83 -4.67
N ALA A 27 -20.14 -0.21 -4.79
CA ALA A 27 -20.44 1.04 -4.10
C ALA A 27 -20.50 0.89 -2.56
N PRO A 28 -21.29 -0.01 -1.97
CA PRO A 28 -21.29 -0.24 -0.53
C PRO A 28 -19.98 -0.84 -0.01
N ALA A 29 -19.32 -1.72 -0.78
CA ALA A 29 -17.99 -2.22 -0.41
C ALA A 29 -16.94 -1.10 -0.29
N LYS A 30 -16.96 -0.13 -1.22
CA LYS A 30 -16.07 1.03 -1.18
C LYS A 30 -16.37 1.94 0.02
N TRP A 31 -17.64 2.07 0.39
CA TRP A 31 -18.08 2.87 1.54
C TRP A 31 -17.67 2.24 2.87
N ILE A 32 -17.86 0.92 3.02
CA ILE A 32 -17.44 0.15 4.20
C ILE A 32 -15.92 0.18 4.35
N ALA A 33 -15.16 0.00 3.26
CA ALA A 33 -13.70 0.05 3.27
C ALA A 33 -13.14 1.42 3.69
N ASN A 34 -13.88 2.52 3.42
CA ASN A 34 -13.52 3.87 3.84
C ASN A 34 -14.10 4.28 5.21
N SER A 35 -14.76 3.38 5.94
CA SER A 35 -15.31 3.70 7.26
C SER A 35 -14.22 3.86 8.33
N ARG A 36 -14.47 4.73 9.33
CA ARG A 36 -13.56 4.92 10.49
C ARG A 36 -13.30 3.62 11.25
N MET A 37 -14.30 2.73 11.30
CA MET A 37 -14.19 1.42 11.95
C MET A 37 -13.30 0.47 11.14
N ALA A 38 -13.42 0.46 9.81
CA ALA A 38 -12.51 -0.29 8.94
C ALA A 38 -11.07 0.24 9.08
N TRP A 39 -10.87 1.56 9.08
CA TRP A 39 -9.55 2.16 9.32
C TRP A 39 -8.98 1.82 10.70
N SER A 40 -9.80 1.81 11.76
CA SER A 40 -9.38 1.37 13.11
C SER A 40 -8.91 -0.09 13.12
N PHE A 41 -9.63 -0.97 12.44
CA PHE A 41 -9.27 -2.39 12.37
C PHE A 41 -8.03 -2.63 11.49
N ILE A 42 -7.98 -1.98 10.33
CA ILE A 42 -6.85 -2.02 9.39
C ILE A 42 -5.59 -1.44 10.03
N SER A 43 -5.68 -0.35 10.77
CA SER A 43 -4.51 0.25 11.43
C SER A 43 -3.90 -0.65 12.51
N ARG A 44 -4.73 -1.44 13.21
CA ARG A 44 -4.26 -2.45 14.16
C ARG A 44 -3.55 -3.60 13.46
N THR A 45 -4.13 -4.11 12.38
CA THR A 45 -3.53 -5.22 11.61
C THR A 45 -2.27 -4.78 10.87
N ASP A 46 -2.22 -3.55 10.39
CA ASP A 46 -1.07 -2.97 9.71
C ASP A 46 0.16 -2.87 10.62
N ARG A 47 -0.05 -2.54 11.91
CA ARG A 47 1.04 -2.57 12.90
C ARG A 47 1.67 -3.96 13.01
N ILE A 48 0.85 -5.01 13.11
CA ILE A 48 1.33 -6.39 13.19
C ILE A 48 2.09 -6.77 11.93
N ARG A 49 1.56 -6.41 10.75
CA ARG A 49 2.19 -6.70 9.47
C ARG A 49 3.55 -6.02 9.33
N ARG A 50 3.65 -4.76 9.73
CA ARG A 50 4.93 -4.00 9.72
C ARG A 50 5.96 -4.61 10.65
N ASN A 51 5.57 -4.97 11.88
CA ASN A 51 6.49 -5.60 12.83
C ASN A 51 7.02 -6.94 12.29
N ARG A 52 6.14 -7.78 11.73
CA ARG A 52 6.55 -9.06 11.12
C ARG A 52 7.47 -8.88 9.90
N LEU A 53 7.25 -7.84 9.09
CA LEU A 53 8.14 -7.53 7.96
C LEU A 53 9.51 -7.11 8.46
N ARG A 54 9.56 -6.22 9.46
CA ARG A 54 10.80 -5.79 10.09
C ARG A 54 11.55 -6.97 10.70
N GLU A 55 10.87 -7.81 11.47
CA GLU A 55 11.45 -9.03 12.04
C GLU A 55 12.02 -9.94 10.96
N ARG A 56 11.32 -10.14 9.83
CA ARG A 56 11.85 -10.94 8.72
C ARG A 56 13.15 -10.37 8.16
N VAL A 57 13.19 -9.07 7.90
CA VAL A 57 14.39 -8.38 7.38
C VAL A 57 15.56 -8.47 8.36
N ILE A 58 15.31 -8.32 9.66
CA ILE A 58 16.36 -8.44 10.68
C ILE A 58 16.81 -9.91 10.82
N SER A 59 15.87 -10.86 10.77
CA SER A 59 16.15 -12.28 10.93
C SER A 59 16.90 -12.92 9.77
N SER A 60 16.91 -12.29 8.58
CA SER A 60 17.71 -12.76 7.44
C SER A 60 19.22 -12.70 7.66
N GLY A 61 19.68 -12.06 8.73
CA GLY A 61 21.08 -11.98 9.12
C GLY A 61 21.83 -10.84 8.43
N PRO A 62 22.98 -10.40 9.00
CA PRO A 62 23.71 -9.22 8.51
C PRO A 62 24.22 -9.35 7.08
N GLU A 63 24.56 -10.57 6.64
CA GLU A 63 25.10 -10.80 5.28
C GLU A 63 24.07 -10.59 4.17
N MET A 64 22.79 -10.78 4.49
CA MET A 64 21.69 -10.59 3.55
C MET A 64 21.19 -9.13 3.53
N MET A 65 21.67 -8.28 4.44
CA MET A 65 21.27 -6.88 4.49
C MET A 65 21.97 -6.07 3.39
N PRO A 66 21.24 -5.19 2.68
CA PRO A 66 21.85 -4.32 1.69
C PRO A 66 22.77 -3.33 2.38
N LYS A 67 23.97 -3.14 1.83
CA LYS A 67 24.91 -2.12 2.31
C LYS A 67 24.57 -0.72 1.76
N HIS A 68 23.83 -0.65 0.66
CA HIS A 68 23.51 0.61 -0.01
C HIS A 68 22.10 0.57 -0.59
N ILE A 69 21.31 1.60 -0.29
CA ILE A 69 20.01 1.85 -0.90
C ILE A 69 20.12 3.11 -1.78
N SER A 70 19.55 3.04 -2.98
CA SER A 70 19.36 4.21 -3.85
C SER A 70 17.88 4.43 -4.10
N MET A 71 17.40 5.67 -4.00
CA MET A 71 15.99 6.01 -4.21
C MET A 71 15.80 7.29 -5.02
N ILE A 72 14.74 7.31 -5.82
CA ILE A 72 14.30 8.49 -6.58
C ILE A 72 13.04 9.04 -5.90
N MET A 73 13.08 10.27 -5.40
CA MET A 73 11.94 10.89 -4.71
C MET A 73 10.99 11.59 -5.68
N ASP A 74 10.29 10.81 -6.50
CA ASP A 74 9.28 11.35 -7.41
C ASP A 74 7.89 11.46 -6.76
N GLY A 75 7.05 12.32 -7.33
CA GLY A 75 5.63 12.41 -7.01
C GLY A 75 5.23 13.60 -6.13
N ASN A 76 6.17 14.43 -5.67
CA ASN A 76 5.87 15.58 -4.80
C ASN A 76 4.82 16.54 -5.39
N ARG A 77 4.93 16.85 -6.69
CA ARG A 77 3.94 17.70 -7.40
C ARG A 77 2.58 17.02 -7.52
N ARG A 78 2.57 15.73 -7.89
CA ARG A 78 1.33 14.92 -7.99
C ARG A 78 0.63 14.77 -6.63
N PHE A 79 1.40 14.60 -5.56
CA PHE A 79 0.90 14.59 -4.19
C PHE A 79 0.22 15.91 -3.84
N ALA A 80 0.87 17.05 -4.13
CA ALA A 80 0.29 18.37 -3.89
C ALA A 80 -1.04 18.56 -4.65
N TRP A 81 -1.07 18.25 -5.94
CA TRP A 81 -2.28 18.35 -6.77
C TRP A 81 -3.43 17.48 -6.26
N ASN A 82 -3.14 16.24 -5.87
CA ASN A 82 -4.17 15.32 -5.36
C ASN A 82 -4.76 15.75 -4.01
N HIS A 83 -4.07 16.62 -3.26
CA HIS A 83 -4.51 17.15 -1.97
C HIS A 83 -4.93 18.62 -2.05
N SER A 84 -5.02 19.20 -3.26
CA SER A 84 -5.31 20.62 -3.47
C SER A 84 -4.35 21.55 -2.71
N LEU A 85 -3.08 21.14 -2.60
CA LEU A 85 -2.01 21.89 -1.95
C LEU A 85 -1.13 22.61 -2.98
N GLN A 86 -0.44 23.66 -2.53
CA GLN A 86 0.60 24.31 -3.31
C GLN A 86 1.80 23.37 -3.54
N THR A 87 2.51 23.55 -4.67
CA THR A 87 3.67 22.73 -5.03
C THR A 87 4.77 22.74 -3.96
N GLU A 88 5.02 23.88 -3.32
CA GLU A 88 5.99 24.01 -2.23
C GLU A 88 5.64 23.14 -1.01
N ALA A 89 4.35 23.02 -0.68
CA ALA A 89 3.88 22.12 0.37
C ALA A 89 4.13 20.65 -0.01
N GLY A 90 4.04 20.30 -1.30
CA GLY A 90 4.43 18.98 -1.81
C GLY A 90 5.92 18.68 -1.64
N HIS A 91 6.79 19.64 -1.93
CA HIS A 91 8.24 19.50 -1.67
C HIS A 91 8.55 19.38 -0.18
N SER A 92 7.86 20.15 0.66
CA SER A 92 7.99 20.08 2.12
C SER A 92 7.57 18.71 2.67
N ALA A 93 6.46 18.15 2.16
CA ALA A 93 6.03 16.79 2.49
C ALA A 93 7.04 15.73 2.04
N GLY A 94 7.60 15.88 0.83
CA GLY A 94 8.69 15.03 0.33
C GLY A 94 9.92 15.04 1.23
N LYS A 95 10.36 16.23 1.66
CA LYS A 95 11.48 16.40 2.62
C LYS A 95 11.19 15.72 3.96
N GLN A 96 9.97 15.86 4.48
CA GLN A 96 9.59 15.19 5.73
C GLN A 96 9.58 13.67 5.58
N LYS A 97 9.13 13.16 4.43
CA LYS A 97 9.17 11.73 4.12
C LYS A 97 10.60 11.22 4.02
N LEU A 98 11.51 11.98 3.39
CA LEU A 98 12.92 11.63 3.34
C LEU A 98 13.52 11.47 4.74
N LYS A 99 13.26 12.43 5.65
CA LYS A 99 13.73 12.33 7.05
C LYS A 99 13.22 11.06 7.76
N GLU A 100 12.02 10.61 7.44
CA GLU A 100 11.47 9.36 7.97
C GLU A 100 12.21 8.14 7.41
N VAL A 101 12.42 8.09 6.09
CA VAL A 101 13.17 7.01 5.44
C VAL A 101 14.61 6.95 5.94
N MET A 102 15.29 8.09 6.08
CA MET A 102 16.64 8.15 6.62
C MET A 102 16.72 7.55 8.03
N ARG A 103 15.74 7.82 8.89
CA ARG A 103 15.67 7.19 10.22
C ARG A 103 15.54 5.67 10.10
N TRP A 104 14.70 5.16 9.20
CA TRP A 104 14.58 3.71 8.99
C TRP A 104 15.87 3.07 8.50
N VAL A 105 16.59 3.71 7.59
CA VAL A 105 17.88 3.23 7.07
C VAL A 105 18.90 3.16 8.19
N LEU A 106 18.95 4.18 9.06
CA LEU A 106 19.80 4.20 10.24
C LEU A 106 19.41 3.12 11.26
N ASP A 107 18.11 2.95 11.54
CA ASP A 107 17.60 1.90 12.44
C ASP A 107 17.90 0.47 11.95
N LEU A 108 18.15 0.32 10.65
CA LEU A 108 18.54 -0.93 10.00
C LEU A 108 20.06 -1.05 9.80
N GLU A 109 20.83 -0.09 10.29
CA GLU A 109 22.30 -0.05 10.21
C GLU A 109 22.84 -0.12 8.77
N ILE A 110 22.09 0.42 7.80
CA ILE A 110 22.50 0.45 6.39
C ILE A 110 23.42 1.66 6.17
N PRO A 111 24.69 1.46 5.77
CA PRO A 111 25.69 2.51 5.80
C PRO A 111 25.52 3.58 4.71
N TYR A 112 24.93 3.23 3.56
CA TYR A 112 24.81 4.16 2.43
C TYR A 112 23.36 4.34 1.96
N LEU A 113 22.97 5.60 1.77
CA LEU A 113 21.70 5.99 1.14
C LEU A 113 21.97 7.07 0.10
N THR A 114 21.65 6.79 -1.17
CA THR A 114 21.69 7.78 -2.26
C THR A 114 20.28 8.20 -2.62
N VAL A 115 20.07 9.51 -2.77
CA VAL A 115 18.76 10.07 -3.10
C VAL A 115 18.89 10.99 -4.30
N TYR A 116 18.02 10.78 -5.29
CA TYR A 116 17.81 11.74 -6.37
C TYR A 116 16.68 12.69 -5.95
N ALA A 117 17.01 13.98 -5.83
CA ALA A 117 16.14 15.03 -5.31
C ALA A 117 15.98 16.18 -6.30
#